data_AF-A0A0Q6Z053-F1
#
_entry.id   AF-A0A0Q6Z053-F1
#
_cell.length_a   1.000
_cell.length_b   1.000
_cell.length_c   1.000
_cell.angle_alpha   90.00
_cell.angle_beta   90.00
_cell.angle_gamma   90.00
#
_symmetry.space_group_name_H-M   'P 1'
#
loop_
_entity.id
_entity.type
_entity.pdbx_description
1 polymer ?
#
loop_
_entity_poly.entity_id
_entity_poly.type
_entity_poly.pdbx_seq_one_letter_code
_entity_poly.pdbx_strand_id
1 'polypeptide(L)'
;MCAIFAERVLVDKGFAVWLLSQTKFAAVAKSVDLLAEEQAKRPAKAWWRHWWCSVKDTGRQSETDILLVFKDGERRVALHIENKFSAPLVQYQADDYAPRARQMMKNKWVSYDDFETIIIAPKSYLLGNIAECKKFDRMISYERIGQHIPEYETVVRRNVK
;
A
#
# COMPACT_ATOMS: atom_id res chain seq x y z
N MET A 1 -4.33 11.77 -3.33
CA MET A 1 -3.06 11.12 -2.91
C MET A 1 -2.94 9.70 -3.44
N CYS A 2 -3.86 8.78 -3.12
CA CYS A 2 -3.75 7.38 -3.57
C CYS A 2 -3.60 7.19 -5.09
N ALA A 3 -4.40 7.90 -5.90
CA ALA A 3 -4.29 7.84 -7.35
C ALA A 3 -2.89 8.27 -7.84
N ILE A 4 -2.42 9.44 -7.39
CA ILE A 4 -1.09 9.97 -7.75
C ILE A 4 0.01 8.97 -7.38
N PHE A 5 -0.09 8.34 -6.20
CA PHE A 5 0.86 7.32 -5.77
C PHE A 5 0.85 6.10 -6.69
N ALA A 6 -0.33 5.52 -6.94
CA ALA A 6 -0.46 4.33 -7.77
C ALA A 6 -0.03 4.58 -9.22
N GLU A 7 -0.42 5.71 -9.79
CA GLU A 7 0.01 6.12 -11.14
C GLU A 7 1.52 6.35 -11.18
N ARG A 8 2.12 6.94 -10.13
CA ARG A 8 3.58 7.07 -10.08
C ARG A 8 4.27 5.71 -10.06
N VAL A 9 3.80 4.74 -9.28
CA VAL A 9 4.37 3.38 -9.29
C VAL A 9 4.30 2.76 -10.69
N LEU A 10 3.21 3.01 -11.43
CA LEU A 10 3.02 2.49 -12.77
C LEU A 10 4.00 3.10 -13.79
N VAL A 11 4.20 4.41 -13.77
CA VAL A 11 4.95 5.12 -14.82
C VAL A 11 6.42 5.38 -14.50
N ASP A 12 6.81 5.30 -13.23
CA ASP A 12 8.16 5.61 -12.75
C ASP A 12 8.81 4.39 -12.10
N LYS A 13 9.61 3.67 -12.88
CA LYS A 13 10.35 2.50 -12.40
C LYS A 13 11.31 2.85 -11.26
N GLY A 14 11.88 4.05 -11.24
CA GLY A 14 12.74 4.52 -10.17
C GLY A 14 11.98 4.60 -8.84
N PHE A 15 10.76 5.14 -8.87
CA PHE A 15 9.88 5.17 -7.71
C PHE A 15 9.43 3.78 -7.26
N ALA A 16 9.07 2.89 -8.18
CA ALA A 16 8.70 1.51 -7.85
C ALA A 16 9.87 0.75 -7.17
N VAL A 17 11.09 0.87 -7.71
CA VAL A 17 12.31 0.32 -7.11
C VAL A 17 12.55 0.91 -5.73
N TRP A 18 12.44 2.24 -5.59
CA TRP A 18 12.58 2.90 -4.30
C TRP A 18 11.56 2.37 -3.30
N LEU A 19 10.28 2.27 -3.66
CA LEU A 19 9.21 1.79 -2.79
C LEU A 19 9.51 0.38 -2.29
N LEU A 20 9.88 -0.54 -3.19
CA LEU A 20 10.23 -1.92 -2.82
C LEU A 20 11.52 -2.01 -2.00
N SER A 21 12.46 -1.09 -2.18
CA SER A 21 13.66 -1.03 -1.32
C SER A 21 13.34 -0.68 0.15
N GLN A 22 12.14 -0.14 0.42
CA GLN A 22 11.68 0.16 1.78
C GLN A 22 10.99 -1.04 2.47
N THR A 23 10.87 -2.17 1.77
CA THR A 23 10.14 -3.36 2.20
C THR A 23 11.12 -4.53 2.36
N LYS A 24 10.63 -5.66 2.87
CA LYS A 24 11.36 -6.94 2.90
C LYS A 24 11.67 -7.46 1.49
N PHE A 25 11.10 -6.87 0.45
CA PHE A 25 11.31 -7.21 -0.96
C PHE A 25 12.45 -6.40 -1.62
N ALA A 26 13.28 -5.70 -0.85
CA ALA A 26 14.39 -4.91 -1.37
C ALA A 26 15.32 -5.68 -2.33
N ALA A 27 15.53 -6.97 -2.08
CA ALA A 27 16.39 -7.83 -2.91
C ALA A 27 15.89 -7.99 -4.36
N VAL A 28 14.57 -7.90 -4.59
CA VAL A 28 13.94 -8.08 -5.91
C VAL A 28 13.50 -6.76 -6.53
N ALA A 29 13.72 -5.63 -5.85
CA ALA A 29 13.18 -4.32 -6.23
C ALA A 29 13.50 -3.90 -7.69
N LYS A 30 14.64 -4.34 -8.23
CA LYS A 30 15.09 -4.00 -9.59
C LYS A 30 14.61 -4.94 -10.69
N SER A 31 14.22 -6.16 -10.34
CA SER A 31 13.85 -7.22 -11.27
C SER A 31 12.34 -7.42 -11.40
N VAL A 32 11.55 -6.77 -10.53
CA VAL A 32 10.11 -6.98 -10.56
C VAL A 32 9.38 -6.10 -11.58
N ASP A 33 8.26 -6.63 -12.08
CA ASP A 33 7.29 -5.92 -12.91
C ASP A 33 5.95 -5.77 -12.19
N LEU A 34 5.33 -4.58 -12.31
CA LEU A 34 4.01 -4.32 -11.74
C LEU A 34 2.91 -5.00 -12.57
N LEU A 35 2.05 -5.79 -11.93
CA LEU A 35 0.92 -6.48 -12.56
C LEU A 35 -0.33 -5.59 -12.68
N ALA A 36 -0.18 -4.35 -13.15
CA ALA A 36 -1.31 -3.41 -13.27
C ALA A 36 -2.40 -3.89 -14.23
N GLU A 37 -2.00 -4.44 -15.38
CA GLU A 37 -2.95 -4.98 -16.38
C GLU A 37 -3.72 -6.20 -15.88
N GLU A 38 -3.06 -7.10 -15.13
CA GLU A 38 -3.72 -8.25 -14.51
C GLU A 38 -4.71 -7.80 -13.43
N GLN A 39 -4.32 -6.85 -12.58
CA GLN A 39 -5.20 -6.22 -11.59
C GLN A 39 -6.41 -5.52 -12.24
N ALA A 40 -6.23 -4.91 -13.41
CA ALA A 40 -7.27 -4.20 -14.16
C ALA A 40 -8.35 -5.14 -14.76
N LYS A 41 -8.11 -6.46 -14.82
CA LYS A 41 -9.15 -7.43 -15.23
C LYS A 41 -10.33 -7.50 -14.25
N ARG A 42 -10.12 -7.06 -13.01
CA ARG A 42 -11.19 -6.94 -12.01
C ARG A 42 -12.13 -5.78 -12.40
N PRO A 43 -13.47 -5.94 -12.34
CA PRO A 43 -14.42 -4.90 -12.69
C PRO A 43 -14.45 -3.79 -11.63
N ALA A 44 -13.51 -2.85 -11.72
CA ALA A 44 -13.38 -1.72 -10.81
C ALA A 44 -12.93 -0.45 -11.56
N LYS A 45 -13.23 0.73 -10.99
CA LYS A 45 -12.87 2.02 -11.58
C LYS A 45 -11.36 2.28 -11.68
N ALA A 46 -10.55 1.65 -10.82
CA ALA A 46 -9.10 1.70 -10.90
C ALA A 46 -8.51 0.36 -10.43
N TRP A 47 -7.43 -0.06 -11.08
CA TRP A 47 -6.78 -1.35 -10.84
C TRP A 47 -6.25 -1.50 -9.40
N TRP A 48 -5.81 -0.41 -8.78
CA TRP A 48 -5.17 -0.39 -7.47
C TRP A 48 -6.14 -0.27 -6.27
N ARG A 49 -7.42 0.09 -6.48
CA ARG A 49 -8.33 0.55 -5.41
C ARG A 49 -9.52 -0.37 -5.16
N HIS A 50 -10.22 -0.26 -4.03
CA HIS A 50 -11.41 -1.08 -3.73
C HIS A 50 -11.12 -2.57 -3.68
N TRP A 51 -9.96 -2.93 -3.13
CA TRP A 51 -9.62 -4.32 -2.84
C TRP A 51 -10.18 -4.69 -1.48
N TRP A 52 -11.43 -5.15 -1.53
CA TRP A 52 -12.28 -5.38 -0.38
C TRP A 52 -12.47 -6.88 -0.10
N CYS A 53 -12.44 -7.31 1.16
CA CYS A 53 -12.95 -8.62 1.56
C CYS A 53 -13.56 -8.64 2.98
N SER A 54 -14.39 -9.64 3.24
CA SER A 54 -14.80 -10.00 4.60
C SER A 54 -13.69 -10.84 5.20
N VAL A 55 -12.99 -10.30 6.20
CA VAL A 55 -11.89 -11.01 6.87
C VAL A 55 -12.48 -12.17 7.64
N LYS A 56 -12.17 -13.40 7.22
CA LYS A 56 -12.80 -14.61 7.80
C LYS A 56 -12.62 -14.72 9.31
N ASP A 57 -11.43 -14.37 9.80
CA ASP A 57 -11.06 -14.51 11.21
C ASP A 57 -11.88 -13.57 12.13
N THR A 58 -12.35 -12.45 11.61
CA THR A 58 -12.98 -11.39 12.41
C THR A 58 -14.41 -11.07 11.99
N GLY A 59 -14.84 -11.57 10.82
CA GLY A 59 -16.11 -11.22 10.18
C GLY A 59 -16.18 -9.76 9.69
N ARG A 60 -15.12 -8.97 9.88
CA ARG A 60 -15.13 -7.53 9.58
C ARG A 60 -14.91 -7.28 8.10
N GLN A 61 -15.55 -6.22 7.64
CA GLN A 61 -15.39 -5.70 6.30
C GLN A 61 -14.13 -4.83 6.26
N SER A 62 -13.20 -5.09 5.35
CA SER A 62 -11.94 -4.34 5.28
C SER A 62 -11.47 -4.15 3.83
N GLU A 63 -10.90 -2.98 3.57
CA GLU A 63 -10.45 -2.50 2.26
C GLU A 63 -8.94 -2.15 2.32
N THR A 64 -8.20 -2.44 1.24
CA THR A 64 -6.89 -1.82 0.98
C THR A 64 -7.13 -0.55 0.17
N ASP A 65 -6.57 0.58 0.63
CA ASP A 65 -6.59 1.82 -0.17
C ASP A 65 -5.82 1.66 -1.48
N ILE A 66 -4.60 1.09 -1.44
CA ILE A 66 -3.76 0.83 -2.61
C ILE A 66 -3.16 -0.58 -2.55
N LEU A 67 -3.58 -1.46 -3.46
CA LEU A 67 -2.96 -2.76 -3.69
C LEU A 67 -2.00 -2.66 -4.87
N LEU A 68 -0.76 -3.12 -4.66
CA LEU A 68 0.23 -3.26 -5.71
C LEU A 68 0.73 -4.69 -5.71
N VAL A 69 0.57 -5.41 -6.82
CA VAL A 69 1.16 -6.75 -7.00
C VAL A 69 2.28 -6.69 -8.03
N PHE A 70 3.43 -7.23 -7.66
CA PHE A 70 4.63 -7.30 -8.49
C PHE A 70 5.00 -8.76 -8.77
N LYS A 71 5.66 -9.01 -9.91
CA LYS A 71 6.16 -10.33 -10.33
C LYS A 71 7.67 -10.28 -10.52
N ASP A 72 8.39 -11.25 -9.97
CA ASP A 72 9.83 -11.51 -10.16
C ASP A 72 10.02 -12.98 -10.57
N GLY A 73 10.25 -13.24 -11.86
CA GLY A 73 10.18 -14.61 -12.38
C GLY A 73 8.81 -15.22 -12.06
N GLU A 74 8.76 -16.41 -11.45
CA GLU A 74 7.48 -17.03 -11.05
C GLU A 74 6.93 -16.51 -9.71
N ARG A 75 7.74 -15.79 -8.93
CA ARG A 75 7.33 -15.30 -7.61
C ARG A 75 6.53 -14.01 -7.74
N ARG A 76 5.44 -13.90 -6.97
CA ARG A 76 4.59 -12.71 -6.90
C ARG A 76 4.55 -12.16 -5.48
N VAL A 77 4.72 -10.85 -5.34
CA VAL A 77 4.71 -10.17 -4.04
C VAL A 77 3.73 -9.00 -4.04
N ALA A 78 3.06 -8.75 -2.92
CA ALA A 78 2.06 -7.69 -2.81
C ALA A 78 2.40 -6.66 -1.73
N LEU A 79 2.06 -5.40 -1.99
CA LEU A 79 2.03 -4.34 -1.01
C LEU A 79 0.58 -3.96 -0.73
N HIS A 80 0.16 -4.11 0.53
CA HIS A 80 -1.15 -3.65 1.01
C HIS A 80 -0.96 -2.33 1.73
N ILE A 81 -1.39 -1.23 1.11
CA ILE A 81 -1.09 0.10 1.61
C ILE A 81 -2.36 0.79 2.13
N GLU A 82 -2.33 1.21 3.39
CA GLU A 82 -3.28 2.18 3.97
C GLU A 82 -2.72 3.59 3.77
N ASN A 83 -3.58 4.53 3.37
CA ASN A 83 -3.23 5.93 3.21
C ASN A 83 -4.01 6.82 4.18
N LYS A 84 -3.35 7.30 5.24
CA LYS A 84 -3.95 8.23 6.21
C LYS A 84 -3.38 9.62 6.05
N PHE A 85 -4.26 10.60 5.95
CA PHE A 85 -3.85 12.01 6.02
C PHE A 85 -4.06 12.58 7.43
N SER A 86 -5.31 12.65 7.89
CA SER A 86 -5.69 13.19 9.20
C SER A 86 -6.76 12.39 9.93
N ALA A 87 -7.51 11.54 9.21
CA ALA A 87 -8.56 10.72 9.81
C ALA A 87 -7.95 9.70 10.79
N PRO A 88 -8.58 9.47 11.96
CA PRO A 88 -8.10 8.47 12.91
C PRO A 88 -8.14 7.07 12.28
N LEU A 89 -7.26 6.19 12.75
CA LEU A 89 -7.40 4.75 12.49
C LEU A 89 -8.67 4.29 13.22
N VAL A 90 -9.59 3.71 12.47
CA VAL A 90 -10.80 3.12 13.06
C VAL A 90 -10.37 1.91 13.89
N GLN A 91 -11.10 1.62 14.96
CA GLN A 91 -10.85 0.47 15.82
C GLN A 91 -10.70 -0.81 14.97
N TYR A 92 -9.60 -1.53 15.19
CA TYR A 92 -9.19 -2.75 14.47
C TYR A 92 -8.79 -2.60 13.01
N GLN A 93 -8.80 -1.39 12.45
CA GLN A 93 -8.43 -1.19 11.05
C GLN A 93 -7.02 -1.68 10.76
N ALA A 94 -6.06 -1.37 11.64
CA ALA A 94 -4.68 -1.82 11.51
C ALA A 94 -4.54 -3.34 11.73
N ASP A 95 -5.29 -3.90 12.70
CA ASP A 95 -5.27 -5.32 13.02
C ASP A 95 -5.78 -6.20 11.86
N ASP A 96 -6.68 -5.66 11.02
CA ASP A 96 -7.26 -6.40 9.91
C ASP A 96 -6.36 -6.49 8.67
N TYR A 97 -5.29 -5.69 8.56
CA TYR A 97 -4.48 -5.63 7.34
C TYR A 97 -3.75 -6.95 7.04
N ALA A 98 -3.06 -7.54 8.02
CA ALA A 98 -2.31 -8.78 7.80
C ALA A 98 -3.22 -10.02 7.58
N PRO A 99 -4.29 -10.26 8.36
CA PRO A 99 -5.26 -11.33 8.08
C PRO A 99 -5.89 -11.19 6.69
N ARG A 100 -6.27 -9.97 6.31
CA ARG A 100 -6.82 -9.67 4.99
C ARG A 100 -5.83 -9.96 3.88
N ALA A 101 -4.60 -9.50 4.01
CA ALA A 101 -3.56 -9.75 3.03
C ALA A 101 -3.29 -11.26 2.87
N ARG A 102 -3.27 -12.04 3.96
CA ARG A 102 -3.21 -13.52 3.88
C ARG A 102 -4.39 -14.11 3.11
N GLN A 103 -5.61 -13.67 3.40
CA GLN A 103 -6.80 -14.15 2.72
C GLN A 103 -6.78 -13.82 1.22
N MET A 104 -6.29 -12.63 0.86
CA MET A 104 -6.24 -12.14 -0.50
C MET A 104 -5.13 -12.76 -1.37
N MET A 105 -4.14 -13.47 -0.78
CA MET A 105 -3.07 -14.16 -1.52
C MET A 105 -3.59 -15.08 -2.63
N LYS A 106 -4.77 -15.68 -2.40
CA LYS A 106 -5.42 -16.62 -3.34
C LYS A 106 -6.64 -16.00 -4.04
N ASN A 107 -6.73 -14.68 -4.13
CA ASN A 107 -7.87 -14.05 -4.80
C ASN A 107 -7.87 -14.38 -6.31
N LYS A 108 -9.07 -14.47 -6.89
CA LYS A 108 -9.27 -14.93 -8.28
C LYS A 108 -8.77 -13.98 -9.36
N TRP A 109 -8.47 -12.72 -9.02
CA TRP A 109 -8.09 -11.68 -9.99
C TRP A 109 -6.58 -11.60 -10.16
N VAL A 110 -5.85 -11.65 -9.05
CA VAL A 110 -4.40 -11.60 -9.01
C VAL A 110 -3.91 -12.28 -7.73
N SER A 111 -3.25 -13.43 -7.84
CA SER A 111 -2.65 -14.11 -6.69
C SER A 111 -1.24 -13.61 -6.41
N TYR A 112 -0.76 -13.81 -5.18
CA TYR A 112 0.62 -13.53 -4.77
C TYR A 112 1.08 -14.47 -3.66
N ASP A 113 2.39 -14.69 -3.58
CA ASP A 113 3.04 -15.67 -2.70
C ASP A 113 3.47 -15.07 -1.36
N ASP A 114 3.70 -13.76 -1.32
CA ASP A 114 4.13 -13.05 -0.12
C ASP A 114 3.62 -11.61 -0.15
N PHE A 115 3.54 -10.97 1.01
CA PHE A 115 3.08 -9.59 1.10
C PHE A 115 3.74 -8.82 2.23
N GLU A 116 3.60 -7.49 2.17
CA GLU A 116 3.90 -6.60 3.30
C GLU A 116 2.83 -5.52 3.41
N THR A 117 2.48 -5.17 4.64
CA THR A 117 1.49 -4.15 4.96
C THR A 117 2.19 -2.83 5.24
N ILE A 118 1.70 -1.74 4.63
CA ILE A 118 2.32 -0.43 4.72
C ILE A 118 1.27 0.58 5.13
N ILE A 119 1.60 1.46 6.07
CA ILE A 119 0.86 2.70 6.26
C ILE A 119 1.68 3.87 5.71
N ILE A 120 1.03 4.67 4.86
CA ILE A 120 1.55 5.95 4.39
C ILE A 120 0.75 7.09 5.01
N ALA A 121 1.46 8.03 5.63
CA ALA A 121 0.85 9.19 6.28
C ALA A 121 1.85 10.33 6.51
N PRO A 122 1.41 11.57 6.82
CA PRO A 122 2.32 12.61 7.30
C PRO A 122 3.16 12.13 8.49
N LYS A 123 4.41 12.59 8.62
CA LYS A 123 5.28 12.18 9.73
C LYS A 123 4.66 12.50 11.10
N SER A 124 3.99 13.65 11.22
CA SER A 124 3.25 14.03 12.43
C SER A 124 2.15 13.03 12.78
N TYR A 125 1.40 12.54 11.79
CA TYR A 125 0.36 11.53 11.99
C TYR A 125 0.95 10.21 12.50
N LEU A 126 2.01 9.72 11.85
CA LEU A 126 2.68 8.47 12.22
C LEU A 126 3.21 8.52 13.66
N LEU A 127 3.82 9.65 14.04
CA LEU A 127 4.34 9.85 15.40
C LEU A 127 3.21 9.96 16.43
N GLY A 128 2.13 10.67 16.11
CA GLY A 128 0.97 10.82 16.98
C GLY A 128 0.18 9.52 17.18
N ASN A 129 0.27 8.57 16.25
CA ASN A 129 -0.48 7.30 16.26
C ASN A 129 0.46 6.08 16.27
N ILE A 130 1.65 6.21 16.86
CA ILE A 130 2.74 5.23 16.71
C ILE A 130 2.36 3.81 17.12
N ALA A 131 1.53 3.64 18.17
CA ALA A 131 1.11 2.34 18.66
C ALA A 131 0.30 1.57 17.61
N GLU A 132 -0.67 2.24 16.97
CA GLU A 132 -1.49 1.63 15.92
C GLU A 132 -0.73 1.51 14.61
N CYS A 133 0.09 2.50 14.24
CA CYS A 133 0.87 2.46 12.99
C CYS A 133 1.93 1.34 13.00
N LYS A 134 2.45 0.97 14.18
CA LYS A 134 3.40 -0.15 14.35
C LYS A 134 2.79 -1.54 14.11
N LYS A 135 1.46 -1.65 13.97
CA LYS A 135 0.80 -2.91 13.59
C LYS A 135 0.95 -3.22 12.10
N PHE A 136 1.29 -2.21 11.27
CA PHE A 136 1.72 -2.41 9.89
C PHE A 136 3.21 -2.78 9.88
N ASP A 137 3.62 -3.58 8.90
CA ASP A 137 5.02 -4.00 8.76
C ASP A 137 5.94 -2.79 8.45
N ARG A 138 5.42 -1.79 7.72
CA ARG A 138 6.16 -0.57 7.37
C ARG A 138 5.34 0.70 7.57
N MET A 139 6.04 1.75 7.97
CA MET A 139 5.55 3.13 7.99
C MET A 139 6.40 3.97 7.04
N ILE A 140 5.78 4.58 6.03
CA ILE A 140 6.47 5.46 5.08
C ILE A 140 5.80 6.83 5.13
N SER A 141 6.57 7.86 5.46
CA SER A 141 5.99 9.19 5.62
C SER A 141 5.75 9.89 4.27
N TYR A 142 4.76 10.77 4.23
CA TYR A 142 4.48 11.62 3.07
C TYR A 142 5.68 12.46 2.67
N GLU A 143 6.49 12.91 3.62
CA GLU A 143 7.71 13.68 3.37
C GLU A 143 8.77 12.85 2.63
N ARG A 144 8.88 11.55 2.92
CA ARG A 144 9.76 10.64 2.17
C ARG A 144 9.22 10.38 0.76
N ILE A 145 7.91 10.21 0.62
CA ILE A 145 7.26 10.08 -0.70
C ILE A 145 7.41 11.38 -1.49
N GLY A 146 7.36 12.54 -0.82
CA GLY A 146 7.50 13.88 -1.39
C GLY A 146 8.79 14.11 -2.15
N GLN A 147 9.86 13.39 -1.80
CA GLN A 147 11.14 13.41 -2.52
C GLN A 147 11.03 12.84 -3.95
N HIS A 148 9.98 12.08 -4.23
CA HIS A 148 9.69 11.46 -5.53
C HIS A 148 8.39 11.98 -6.16
N ILE A 149 7.43 12.39 -5.32
CA ILE A 149 6.10 12.87 -5.71
C ILE A 149 5.83 14.21 -5.00
N PRO A 150 6.22 15.36 -5.60
CA PRO A 150 6.17 16.68 -4.95
C PRO A 150 4.79 17.09 -4.39
N GLU A 151 3.70 16.52 -4.91
CA GLU A 151 2.33 16.74 -4.41
C GLU A 151 2.18 16.29 -2.94
N TYR A 152 2.91 15.26 -2.52
CA TYR A 152 2.92 14.81 -1.12
C TYR A 152 3.54 15.87 -0.19
N GLU A 153 4.61 16.52 -0.63
CA GLU A 153 5.22 17.61 0.14
C GLU A 153 4.31 18.85 0.18
N THR A 154 3.67 19.18 -0.94
CA THR A 154 2.73 20.31 -1.03
C THR A 154 1.57 20.14 -0.06
N VAL A 155 1.01 18.92 0.03
CA VAL A 155 -0.09 18.62 0.95
C VAL A 155 0.35 18.71 2.41
N VAL A 156 1.55 18.24 2.76
CA VAL A 156 2.08 18.42 4.12
C VAL A 156 2.23 19.90 4.46
N ARG A 157 2.91 20.69 3.62
CA ARG A 157 3.19 22.12 3.88
C ARG A 157 1.92 22.98 4.05
N ARG A 158 0.86 22.69 3.30
CA ARG A 158 -0.41 23.44 3.38
C ARG A 158 -1.15 23.26 4.71
N ASN A 159 -0.83 22.21 5.46
CA ASN A 159 -1.59 21.81 6.65
C ASN A 159 -0.78 21.93 7.96
N VAL A 160 0.41 22.55 7.91
CA VAL A 160 1.23 22.92 9.09
C VAL A 160 1.08 24.42 9.41
N LYS A 161 0.06 25.09 8.85
CA LYS A 161 -0.28 26.50 9.13
C LYS A 161 -1.52 26.60 10.00
#